data_AF-A0A7S3CBC8-F1
#
_entry.id   AF-A0A7S3CBC8-F1
#
_cell.length_a   1.000
_cell.length_b   1.000
_cell.length_c   1.000
_cell.angle_alpha   90.00
_cell.angle_beta   90.00
_cell.angle_gamma   90.00
#
_symmetry.space_group_name_H-M   'P 1'
#
loop_
_entity.id
_entity.type
_entity.pdbx_description
1 polymer ?
#
loop_
_entity_poly.entity_id
_entity_poly.type
_entity_poly.pdbx_seq_one_letter_code
_entity_poly.pdbx_strand_id
1 'polypeptide(L)'
;KQEGAVMDSRILDIKEVHLFDVKSFENSPLVIVRFALQQIKCVRDKYGNILEGAADEIQAVDYLWALQQDSAGAYEGGRFLPPRWILRECQGIQEMKQIV
;
A
#
# COMPACT_ATOMS: atom_id res chain seq x y z
N LYS A 1 -4.05 -6.44 18.35
CA LYS A 1 -4.88 -5.22 18.19
C LYS A 1 -5.61 -4.99 19.50
N GLN A 2 -5.38 -3.86 20.16
CA GLN A 2 -6.18 -3.47 21.33
C GLN A 2 -7.61 -3.13 20.87
N GLU A 3 -8.62 -3.59 21.59
CA GLU A 3 -10.01 -3.26 21.29
C GLU A 3 -10.22 -1.75 21.37
N GLY A 4 -10.77 -1.16 20.30
CA GLY A 4 -11.04 0.28 20.22
C GLY A 4 -9.91 1.14 19.64
N ALA A 5 -8.81 0.55 19.16
CA ALA A 5 -7.80 1.27 18.38
C ALA A 5 -8.30 1.53 16.94
N VAL A 6 -8.30 2.79 16.52
CA VAL A 6 -8.72 3.26 15.18
C VAL A 6 -7.49 3.79 14.43
N MET A 7 -7.30 3.32 13.19
CA MET A 7 -6.27 3.85 12.30
C MET A 7 -6.78 5.15 11.66
N ASP A 8 -6.11 6.26 11.95
CA ASP A 8 -6.34 7.61 11.40
C ASP A 8 -5.18 7.99 10.47
N SER A 9 -4.81 7.08 9.58
CA SER A 9 -3.75 7.32 8.60
C SER A 9 -4.31 8.05 7.39
N ARG A 10 -3.55 9.00 6.84
CA ARG A 10 -3.91 9.77 5.64
C ARG A 10 -2.77 9.76 4.64
N ILE A 11 -3.10 9.49 3.39
CA ILE A 11 -2.19 9.70 2.27
C ILE A 11 -2.28 11.18 1.87
N LEU A 12 -1.13 11.83 1.75
CA LEU A 12 -1.01 13.24 1.36
C LEU A 12 -0.62 13.38 -0.10
N ASP A 13 0.35 12.57 -0.56
CA ASP A 13 0.85 12.61 -1.93
C ASP A 13 1.37 11.23 -2.36
N ILE A 14 1.26 10.93 -3.67
CA ILE A 14 1.83 9.76 -4.32
C ILE A 14 2.62 10.26 -5.53
N LYS A 15 3.90 9.94 -5.58
CA LYS A 15 4.79 10.39 -6.65
C LYS A 15 5.73 9.29 -7.12
N GLU A 16 6.39 9.57 -8.25
CA GLU A 16 7.45 8.71 -8.80
C GLU A 16 7.00 7.26 -9.01
N VAL A 17 5.75 7.06 -9.46
CA VAL A 17 5.21 5.73 -9.76
C VAL A 17 5.88 5.20 -11.02
N HIS A 18 6.64 4.10 -10.89
CA HIS A 18 7.32 3.48 -12.03
C HIS A 18 7.39 1.96 -11.89
N LEU A 19 7.48 1.29 -13.05
CA LEU A 19 7.84 -0.12 -13.11
C LEU A 19 9.28 -0.27 -12.64
N PHE A 20 9.47 -1.00 -11.55
CA PHE A 20 10.79 -1.24 -10.97
C PHE A 20 11.41 -2.53 -11.53
N ASP A 21 10.62 -3.60 -11.63
CA ASP A 21 11.10 -4.90 -12.13
C ASP A 21 9.95 -5.78 -12.64
N VAL A 22 10.27 -6.79 -13.44
CA VAL A 22 9.35 -7.86 -13.87
C VAL A 22 10.04 -9.21 -13.75
N LYS A 23 9.43 -10.13 -13.00
CA LYS A 23 9.98 -11.47 -12.74
C LYS A 23 9.00 -12.55 -13.17
N SER A 24 9.50 -13.76 -13.41
CA SER A 24 8.66 -14.96 -13.49
C SER A 24 8.44 -15.50 -12.07
N PHE A 25 7.18 -15.72 -11.69
CA PHE A 25 6.77 -16.31 -10.42
C PHE A 25 5.64 -17.30 -10.67
N GLU A 26 5.82 -18.56 -10.28
CA GLU A 26 4.81 -19.63 -10.50
C GLU A 26 4.29 -19.72 -11.95
N ASN A 27 5.19 -19.56 -12.93
CA ASN A 27 4.87 -19.52 -14.37
C ASN A 27 3.95 -18.35 -14.80
N SER A 28 3.90 -17.29 -14.01
CA SER A 28 3.16 -16.06 -14.30
C SER A 28 4.08 -14.85 -14.11
N PRO A 29 3.91 -13.77 -14.89
CA PRO A 29 4.64 -12.54 -14.65
C PRO A 29 4.24 -11.90 -13.30
N LEU A 30 5.23 -11.54 -12.51
CA LEU A 30 5.14 -10.72 -11.31
C LEU A 30 5.74 -9.35 -11.61
N VAL A 31 4.92 -8.32 -11.50
CA VAL A 31 5.27 -6.94 -11.80
C VAL A 31 5.55 -6.22 -10.49
N ILE A 32 6.75 -5.66 -10.33
CA ILE A 32 7.13 -4.89 -9.15
C ILE A 32 7.06 -3.40 -9.49
N VAL A 33 6.20 -2.67 -8.81
CA VAL A 33 6.04 -1.21 -8.95
C VAL A 33 6.67 -0.53 -7.75
N ARG A 34 7.48 0.50 -8.00
CA ARG A 34 7.97 1.41 -6.96
C ARG A 34 7.23 2.74 -7.04
N PHE A 35 6.90 3.29 -5.88
CA PHE A 35 6.38 4.65 -5.76
C PHE A 35 6.74 5.23 -4.40
N ALA A 36 6.79 6.56 -4.32
CA ALA A 36 6.99 7.29 -3.08
C ALA A 36 5.64 7.78 -2.55
N LEU A 37 5.41 7.62 -1.25
CA LEU A 37 4.20 8.03 -0.54
C LEU A 37 4.57 9.06 0.53
N GLN A 38 3.86 10.19 0.54
CA GLN A 38 3.78 11.04 1.73
C GLN A 38 2.51 10.68 2.50
N GLN A 39 2.65 10.38 3.79
CA GLN A 39 1.53 9.96 4.61
C GLN A 39 1.67 10.45 6.06
N ILE A 40 0.54 10.58 6.74
CA ILE A 40 0.47 10.65 8.19
C ILE A 40 0.00 9.29 8.67
N LYS A 41 0.71 8.68 9.62
CA LYS A 41 0.35 7.38 10.20
C LYS A 41 0.10 7.56 11.69
N CYS A 42 -1.16 7.47 12.09
CA CYS A 42 -1.59 7.68 13.47
C CYS A 42 -2.62 6.60 13.86
N VAL A 43 -2.46 6.04 15.06
CA VAL A 43 -3.46 5.18 15.68
C VAL A 43 -3.99 5.89 16.91
N ARG A 44 -5.31 5.95 17.03
CA ARG A 44 -6.00 6.58 18.17
C ARG A 44 -6.82 5.58 18.94
N ASP A 45 -7.04 5.85 20.22
CA ASP A 45 -8.09 5.17 20.97
C ASP A 45 -9.48 5.75 20.63
N LYS A 46 -10.53 5.15 21.21
CA LYS A 46 -11.91 5.60 21.05
C LYS A 46 -12.21 7.00 21.62
N TYR A 47 -11.31 7.55 22.44
CA TYR A 47 -11.41 8.89 23.03
C TYR A 47 -10.61 9.93 22.25
N GLY A 48 -9.91 9.52 21.18
CA GLY A 48 -9.10 10.39 20.32
C GLY A 48 -7.64 10.55 20.76
N ASN A 49 -7.22 9.91 21.84
CA ASN A 49 -5.83 9.95 22.30
C ASN A 49 -4.93 9.16 21.34
N ILE A 50 -3.74 9.70 21.05
CA ILE A 50 -2.77 9.05 20.17
C ILE A 50 -2.15 7.86 20.92
N LEU A 51 -2.31 6.66 20.36
CA LEU A 51 -1.69 5.42 20.84
C LEU A 51 -0.36 5.17 20.13
N GLU A 52 -0.29 5.41 18.81
CA GLU A 52 0.90 5.21 17.99
C GLU A 52 1.03 6.30 16.93
N GLY A 53 2.28 6.72 16.65
CA GLY A 53 2.60 7.76 15.68
C GLY A 53 2.31 9.17 16.19
N ALA A 54 2.11 10.10 15.25
CA ALA A 54 1.74 11.48 15.54
C ALA A 54 0.75 11.97 14.49
N ALA A 55 -0.12 12.90 14.89
CA ALA A 55 -1.21 13.41 14.06
C ALA A 55 -0.75 14.39 12.97
N ASP A 56 0.45 14.94 13.14
CA ASP A 56 1.07 16.00 12.35
C ASP A 56 2.45 15.62 11.81
N GLU A 57 2.95 14.43 12.12
CA GLU A 57 4.20 13.91 11.56
C GLU A 57 3.96 13.37 10.15
N ILE A 58 4.52 14.08 9.17
CA ILE A 58 4.52 13.64 7.77
C ILE A 58 5.69 12.68 7.56
N GLN A 59 5.35 11.46 7.13
CA GLN A 59 6.30 10.41 6.78
C GLN A 59 6.43 10.35 5.25
N ALA A 60 7.66 10.31 4.76
CA ALA A 60 7.98 9.97 3.38
C ALA A 60 8.48 8.53 3.32
N VAL A 61 7.76 7.68 2.59
CA VAL A 61 8.03 6.24 2.50
C VAL A 61 8.05 5.79 1.05
N ASP A 62 9.13 5.12 0.65
CA ASP A 62 9.19 4.40 -0.61
C ASP A 62 8.56 3.01 -0.47
N TYR A 63 7.61 2.69 -1.35
CA TYR A 63 6.95 1.39 -1.40
C TYR A 63 7.37 0.59 -2.62
N LEU A 64 7.48 -0.72 -2.43
CA LEU A 64 7.48 -1.73 -3.48
C LEU A 64 6.19 -2.55 -3.39
N TRP A 65 5.44 -2.59 -4.49
CA TRP A 65 4.27 -3.45 -4.64
C TRP A 65 4.56 -4.54 -5.65
N ALA A 66 4.41 -5.80 -5.23
CA ALA A 66 4.46 -6.95 -6.11
C ALA A 66 3.03 -7.29 -6.57
N LEU A 67 2.78 -7.16 -7.86
CA LEU A 67 1.47 -7.33 -8.49
C LEU A 67 1.51 -8.52 -9.45
N GLN A 68 0.49 -9.35 -9.42
CA GLN A 68 0.28 -10.42 -10.39
C GLN A 68 -1.10 -10.26 -11.01
N GLN A 69 -1.21 -10.36 -12.33
CA GLN A 69 -2.50 -10.32 -13.00
C GLN A 69 -3.11 -11.72 -13.06
N ASP A 70 -4.43 -11.81 -12.91
CA ASP A 70 -5.15 -13.02 -13.29
C ASP A 70 -4.79 -13.41 -14.74
N SER A 71 -4.63 -14.71 -15.00
CA SER A 71 -4.31 -15.19 -16.35
C SER A 71 -5.46 -15.06 -17.34
N ALA A 72 -6.70 -14.97 -16.83
CA ALA A 72 -7.92 -14.80 -17.60
C ALA A 72 -8.98 -14.04 -16.78
N GLY A 73 -9.98 -13.51 -17.48
CA GLY A 73 -11.17 -12.96 -16.83
C GLY A 73 -12.08 -14.07 -16.28
N ALA A 74 -13.01 -13.70 -15.40
CA ALA A 74 -13.96 -14.60 -14.78
C ALA A 74 -15.41 -14.25 -15.15
N TYR A 75 -16.31 -15.23 -15.13
CA TYR A 75 -17.75 -14.98 -15.20
C TYR A 75 -18.36 -15.14 -13.82
N GLU A 76 -18.92 -14.07 -13.27
CA GLU A 76 -19.63 -14.08 -11.99
C GLU A 76 -20.97 -13.37 -12.13
N GLY A 77 -22.04 -13.97 -11.59
CA GLY A 77 -23.38 -13.36 -11.60
C GLY A 77 -23.93 -13.04 -13.01
N GLY A 78 -23.54 -13.81 -14.03
CA GLY A 78 -23.97 -13.58 -15.42
C GLY A 78 -23.21 -12.46 -16.15
N ARG A 79 -22.14 -11.92 -15.56
CA ARG A 79 -21.30 -10.86 -16.15
C ARG A 79 -19.86 -11.33 -16.32
N PHE A 80 -19.21 -10.90 -17.42
CA PHE A 80 -17.76 -11.01 -17.59
C PHE A 80 -17.02 -9.96 -16.74
N LEU A 81 -16.04 -10.42 -15.98
CA LEU A 81 -15.09 -9.61 -15.22
C LEU A 81 -13.71 -9.74 -15.90
N PRO A 82 -13.08 -8.62 -16.31
CA PRO A 82 -11.75 -8.68 -16.91
C PRO A 82 -10.71 -9.18 -15.89
N PRO A 83 -9.55 -9.68 -16.35
CA PRO A 83 -8.44 -10.05 -15.47
C PRO A 83 -8.09 -8.91 -14.51
N ARG A 84 -7.85 -9.24 -13.23
CA ARG A 84 -7.56 -8.24 -12.19
C ARG A 84 -6.10 -8.31 -11.78
N TRP A 85 -5.57 -7.17 -11.34
CA TRP A 85 -4.28 -7.13 -10.65
C TRP A 85 -4.47 -7.47 -9.19
N ILE A 86 -3.71 -8.45 -8.71
CA ILE A 86 -3.69 -8.90 -7.34
C ILE A 86 -2.39 -8.40 -6.70
N LEU A 87 -2.52 -7.68 -5.59
CA LEU A 87 -1.39 -7.34 -4.73
C LEU A 87 -0.93 -8.59 -3.97
N ARG A 88 0.25 -9.08 -4.30
CA ARG A 88 0.89 -10.22 -3.63
C ARG A 88 1.65 -9.78 -2.39
N GLU A 89 2.38 -8.69 -2.51
CA GLU A 89 3.21 -8.16 -1.44
C GLU A 89 3.28 -6.63 -1.51
N CYS A 90 3.35 -6.00 -0.34
CA CYS A 90 3.55 -4.57 -0.18
C CYS A 90 4.61 -4.36 0.90
N GLN A 91 5.72 -3.73 0.53
CA GLN A 91 6.84 -3.47 1.42
C GLN A 91 7.23 -2.00 1.38
N GLY A 92 7.39 -1.36 2.55
CA GLY A 92 8.08 -0.09 2.67
C GLY A 92 9.59 -0.32 2.79
N ILE A 93 10.40 0.33 1.94
CA ILE A 93 11.85 0.08 1.85
C ILE A 93 12.73 1.21 2.39
N GLN A 94 12.17 2.39 2.66
CA GLN A 94 12.91 3.51 3.22
C GLN A 94 11.97 4.45 3.99
N GLU A 95 12.13 4.57 5.31
CA GLU A 95 11.51 5.62 6.13
C GLU A 95 12.55 6.73 6.35
N MET A 96 12.40 7.87 5.66
CA MET A 96 13.13 9.08 6.03
C MET A 96 12.23 9.92 6.92
N LYS A 97 12.53 9.96 8.22
CA LYS A 97 11.91 10.94 9.12
C LYS A 97 12.40 12.33 8.74
N GLN A 98 11.53 13.14 8.17
CA GLN A 98 11.84 14.52 7.88
C GLN A 98 11.69 15.32 9.17
N ILE A 99 12.82 15.60 9.84
CA ILE A 99 12.85 16.53 10.97
C ILE A 99 12.70 17.93 10.37
N VAL A 100 11.61 18.62 10.72
CA VAL A 100 11.45 20.07 10.51
C VAL A 100 12.06 20.81 11.70
#